data_AF-A0A7Y2I5B3-F1
#
_entry.id   AF-A0A7Y2I5B3-F1
#
_cell.length_a   1.000
_cell.length_b   1.000
_cell.length_c   1.000
_cell.angle_alpha   90.00
_cell.angle_beta   90.00
_cell.angle_gamma   90.00
#
_symmetry.space_group_name_H-M   'P 1'
#
loop_
_entity.id
_entity.type
_entity.pdbx_description
1 polymer ?
#
loop_
_entity_poly.entity_id
_entity_poly.type
_entity_poly.pdbx_seq_one_letter_code
_entity_poly.pdbx_strand_id
1 'polypeptide(L)'
;MHRFLSVLPFLIFALILSGCTHTLRNQNLGQGIREHHEVTAKYRNLIIDPNYHYYYAGPKSNPDAVMGLDKVFTVQSKFWHQIDLDKNKEQLEYWVRWGDRQSVDEGFAARYGGRYQGAYILDPDGKVIGDWWSKKDWGIFEFPGDNVIIPHPPRYIDRGTRLKIDGYKIN
;
A
#
# COMPACT_ATOMS: atom_id res chain seq x y z
N MET A 1 -50.13 40.42 1.38
CA MET A 1 -48.95 39.83 2.06
C MET A 1 -48.75 38.39 1.57
N HIS A 2 -48.25 38.15 0.35
CA HIS A 2 -48.07 36.77 -0.18
C HIS A 2 -46.87 36.65 -1.13
N ARG A 3 -45.67 37.08 -0.71
CA ARG A 3 -44.45 36.92 -1.53
C ARG A 3 -43.35 36.05 -0.91
N PHE A 4 -43.59 35.48 0.27
CA PHE A 4 -42.58 34.68 1.00
C PHE A 4 -42.77 33.16 0.92
N LEU A 5 -43.83 32.65 0.26
CA LEU A 5 -44.20 31.23 0.32
C LEU A 5 -43.62 30.34 -0.80
N SER A 6 -42.72 30.85 -1.65
CA SER A 6 -42.26 30.13 -2.85
C SER A 6 -40.79 29.70 -2.84
N VAL A 7 -40.05 29.99 -1.76
CA VAL A 7 -38.61 29.63 -1.65
C VAL A 7 -38.40 28.30 -0.90
N LEU A 8 -39.38 27.89 -0.08
CA LEU A 8 -39.34 26.66 0.70
C LEU A 8 -39.22 25.35 -0.12
N PRO A 9 -39.91 25.19 -1.27
CA PRO A 9 -39.77 23.95 -2.05
C PRO A 9 -38.42 23.84 -2.77
N PHE A 10 -37.77 24.96 -3.10
CA PHE A 10 -36.43 24.97 -3.72
C PHE A 10 -35.32 24.56 -2.73
N LEU A 11 -35.45 24.94 -1.46
CA LEU A 11 -34.51 24.58 -0.40
C LEU A 11 -34.58 23.09 -0.04
N ILE A 12 -35.76 22.49 -0.11
CA ILE A 12 -35.97 21.04 0.09
C ILE A 12 -35.40 20.24 -1.09
N PHE A 13 -35.52 20.74 -2.33
CA PHE A 13 -34.95 20.08 -3.51
C PHE A 13 -33.41 20.08 -3.52
N ALA A 14 -32.78 21.14 -3.00
CA ALA A 14 -31.32 21.23 -2.90
C ALA A 14 -30.71 20.24 -1.87
N LEU A 15 -31.45 19.89 -0.81
CA LEU A 15 -31.02 18.93 0.21
C LEU A 15 -31.02 17.47 -0.28
N ILE A 16 -31.82 17.15 -1.30
CA ILE A 16 -31.92 15.79 -1.85
C ILE A 16 -30.75 15.49 -2.82
N LEU A 17 -30.19 16.51 -3.46
CA LEU A 17 -29.04 16.37 -4.38
C LEU A 17 -27.69 16.20 -3.66
N SER A 18 -27.61 16.46 -2.35
CA SER A 18 -26.45 16.11 -1.51
C SER A 18 -26.42 14.63 -1.07
N GLY A 19 -27.38 13.82 -1.52
CA GLY A 19 -27.49 12.40 -1.19
C GLY A 19 -26.48 11.53 -1.96
N CYS A 20 -25.49 11.03 -1.24
CA CYS A 20 -24.71 9.81 -1.51
C CYS A 20 -23.76 9.81 -2.72
N THR A 21 -22.65 10.54 -2.62
CA THR A 21 -21.36 10.05 -3.15
C THR A 21 -20.68 9.17 -2.10
N HIS A 22 -21.39 8.20 -1.51
CA HIS A 22 -20.71 7.10 -0.83
C HIS A 22 -20.39 6.09 -1.93
N THR A 23 -19.26 6.31 -2.60
CA THR A 23 -18.65 5.29 -3.46
C THR A 23 -18.74 3.95 -2.72
N LEU A 24 -19.29 2.92 -3.37
CA LEU A 24 -19.34 1.54 -2.88
C LEU A 24 -17.91 1.01 -2.74
N ARG A 25 -17.25 1.50 -1.71
CA ARG A 25 -15.91 1.14 -1.33
C ARG A 25 -16.04 -0.17 -0.58
N ASN A 26 -15.37 -1.21 -1.04
CA ASN A 26 -15.26 -2.44 -0.29
C ASN A 26 -14.57 -2.08 1.04
N GLN A 27 -15.34 -2.01 2.13
CA GLN A 27 -14.89 -1.46 3.42
C GLN A 27 -13.69 -2.23 3.98
N ASN A 28 -13.53 -3.47 3.54
CA ASN A 28 -12.48 -4.36 3.99
C ASN A 28 -11.23 -4.35 3.09
N LEU A 29 -11.19 -3.53 2.03
CA LEU A 29 -10.01 -3.44 1.16
C LEU A 29 -9.22 -2.17 1.47
N GLY A 30 -7.92 -2.33 1.74
CA GLY A 30 -7.00 -1.21 1.86
C GLY A 30 -6.88 -0.42 0.55
N GLN A 31 -6.39 0.81 0.64
CA GLN A 31 -6.08 1.60 -0.56
C GLN A 31 -4.83 1.11 -1.31
N GLY A 32 -4.18 0.06 -0.81
CA GLY A 32 -3.01 -0.56 -1.42
C GLY A 32 -1.72 0.08 -0.93
N ILE A 33 -0.81 0.35 -1.87
CA ILE A 33 0.48 0.98 -1.57
C ILE A 33 0.60 2.35 -2.24
N ARG A 34 1.32 3.27 -1.60
CA ARG A 34 1.63 4.59 -2.16
C ARG A 34 3.12 4.86 -2.05
N GLU A 35 3.80 4.93 -3.19
CA GLU A 35 5.24 5.14 -3.26
C GLU A 35 5.68 6.36 -2.43
N HIS A 36 6.75 6.19 -1.65
CA HIS A 36 7.27 7.23 -0.78
C HIS A 36 8.77 7.13 -0.58
N HIS A 37 9.47 8.24 -0.84
CA HIS A 37 10.93 8.30 -0.79
C HIS A 37 11.50 8.11 0.63
N GLU A 38 10.78 8.52 1.68
CA GLU A 38 11.23 8.32 3.06
C GLU A 38 11.30 6.83 3.43
N VAL A 39 10.36 6.02 2.93
CA VAL A 39 10.39 4.57 3.14
C VAL A 39 11.61 3.99 2.42
N THR A 40 11.91 4.45 1.20
CA THR A 40 13.14 4.06 0.50
C THR A 40 14.39 4.42 1.31
N ALA A 41 14.46 5.63 1.85
CA ALA A 41 15.59 6.09 2.64
C ALA A 41 15.74 5.28 3.93
N LYS A 42 14.64 5.01 4.64
CA LYS A 42 14.59 4.21 5.87
C LYS A 42 15.27 2.84 5.68
N TYR A 43 14.85 2.10 4.66
CA TYR A 43 15.41 0.77 4.38
C TYR A 43 16.86 0.84 3.90
N ARG A 44 17.20 1.78 3.01
CA ARG A 44 18.59 1.95 2.54
C ARG A 44 19.56 2.34 3.66
N ASN A 45 19.10 3.07 4.66
CA ASN A 45 19.87 3.44 5.83
C ASN A 45 19.82 2.37 6.95
N LEU A 46 19.23 1.20 6.68
CA LEU A 46 19.11 0.08 7.63
C LEU A 46 18.39 0.47 8.93
N ILE A 47 17.43 1.39 8.84
CA ILE A 47 16.61 1.84 9.96
C ILE A 47 15.43 0.89 10.12
N ILE A 48 15.39 0.20 11.25
CA ILE A 48 14.29 -0.69 11.65
C ILE A 48 13.39 0.07 12.61
N ASP A 49 12.08 -0.01 12.37
CA ASP A 49 11.05 0.57 13.20
C ASP A 49 10.68 -0.42 14.31
N PRO A 50 10.95 -0.09 15.58
CA PRO A 50 10.63 -0.98 16.68
C PRO A 50 9.12 -1.13 16.89
N ASN A 51 8.28 -0.32 16.24
CA ASN A 51 6.83 -0.46 16.32
C ASN A 51 6.26 -1.43 15.29
N TYR A 52 7.10 -1.99 14.41
CA TYR A 52 6.65 -2.87 13.33
C TYR A 52 6.97 -4.34 13.58
N HIS A 53 6.08 -5.20 13.10
CA HIS A 53 6.40 -6.58 12.75
C HIS A 53 6.80 -6.62 11.27
N TYR A 54 7.87 -7.36 10.97
CA TYR A 54 8.42 -7.45 9.63
C TYR A 54 8.11 -8.79 8.99
N TYR A 55 7.82 -8.75 7.69
CA TYR A 55 7.48 -9.90 6.89
C TYR A 55 8.16 -9.82 5.53
N TYR A 56 8.46 -10.96 4.93
CA TYR A 56 8.93 -11.06 3.56
C TYR A 56 8.08 -12.04 2.75
N ALA A 57 7.97 -11.79 1.45
CA ALA A 57 7.33 -12.68 0.49
C ALA A 57 8.35 -13.15 -0.56
N GLY A 58 8.28 -14.43 -0.94
CA GLY A 58 9.23 -15.07 -1.85
C GLY A 58 10.44 -15.69 -1.14
N PRO A 59 11.52 -16.05 -1.88
CA PRO A 59 12.69 -16.68 -1.31
C PRO A 59 13.39 -15.78 -0.29
N LYS A 60 13.76 -16.31 0.89
CA LYS A 60 14.45 -15.53 1.94
C LYS A 60 15.76 -14.89 1.45
N SER A 61 16.48 -15.54 0.55
CA SER A 61 17.75 -15.05 -0.02
C SER A 61 17.57 -13.96 -1.09
N ASN A 62 16.35 -13.71 -1.56
CA ASN A 62 16.03 -12.66 -2.52
C ASN A 62 14.50 -12.51 -2.57
N PRO A 63 13.90 -11.81 -1.59
CA PRO A 63 12.46 -11.68 -1.56
C PRO A 63 11.94 -10.95 -2.80
N ASP A 64 10.65 -11.05 -3.03
CA ASP A 64 9.95 -10.16 -3.96
C ASP A 64 9.60 -8.84 -3.29
N ALA A 65 9.21 -8.92 -2.02
CA ALA A 65 8.80 -7.79 -1.20
C ALA A 65 9.13 -8.06 0.28
N VAL A 66 9.42 -6.98 0.99
CA VAL A 66 9.51 -6.90 2.44
C VAL A 66 8.48 -5.87 2.90
N MET A 67 7.78 -6.15 3.98
CA MET A 67 6.87 -5.17 4.59
C MET A 67 7.13 -5.07 6.09
N GLY A 68 7.00 -3.86 6.61
CA GLY A 68 6.85 -3.60 8.04
C GLY A 68 5.42 -3.17 8.30
N LEU A 69 4.77 -3.72 9.32
CA LEU A 69 3.39 -3.39 9.69
C LEU A 69 3.33 -3.06 11.17
N ASP A 70 2.51 -2.09 11.53
CA ASP A 70 2.23 -1.76 12.93
C ASP A 70 1.88 -3.01 13.73
N LYS A 71 2.52 -3.18 14.90
CA LYS A 71 2.37 -4.32 15.81
C LYS A 71 0.93 -4.55 16.28
N VAL A 72 0.05 -3.56 16.16
CA VAL A 72 -1.38 -3.77 16.42
C VAL A 72 -1.99 -4.78 15.46
N PHE A 73 -1.44 -4.95 14.26
CA PHE A 73 -1.99 -5.85 13.24
C PHE A 73 -1.44 -7.27 13.34
N THR A 74 -2.35 -8.25 13.24
CA THR A 74 -2.03 -9.66 13.07
C THR A 74 -2.11 -10.04 11.59
N VAL A 75 -1.00 -10.52 11.03
CA VAL A 75 -0.94 -10.98 9.63
C VAL A 75 -1.45 -12.41 9.52
N GLN A 76 -2.46 -12.62 8.68
CA GLN A 76 -2.91 -13.94 8.25
C GLN A 76 -2.51 -14.18 6.79
N SER A 77 -1.46 -14.97 6.57
CA SER A 77 -1.03 -15.32 5.22
C SER A 77 -0.22 -16.60 5.16
N LYS A 78 -0.29 -17.28 4.01
CA LYS A 78 0.59 -18.40 3.66
C LYS A 78 1.82 -17.97 2.85
N PHE A 79 1.82 -16.73 2.35
CA PHE A 79 2.84 -16.21 1.42
C PHE A 79 3.83 -15.25 2.09
N TRP A 80 3.44 -14.71 3.24
CA TRP A 80 4.23 -13.75 4.00
C TRP A 80 4.79 -14.43 5.24
N HIS A 81 6.11 -14.40 5.36
CA HIS A 81 6.84 -15.04 6.44
C HIS A 81 7.36 -13.98 7.40
N GLN A 82 7.03 -14.10 8.67
CA GLN A 82 7.50 -13.17 9.69
C GLN A 82 9.00 -13.33 9.92
N ILE A 83 9.68 -12.22 10.14
CA ILE A 83 11.10 -12.16 10.50
C ILE A 83 11.31 -11.10 11.58
N ASP A 84 12.11 -11.46 12.58
CA ASP A 84 12.56 -10.53 13.61
C ASP A 84 13.81 -9.80 13.08
N LEU A 85 13.63 -8.62 12.47
CA LEU A 85 14.75 -7.85 11.92
C LEU A 85 15.65 -7.25 13.00
N ASP A 86 15.15 -7.01 14.21
CA ASP A 86 15.99 -6.54 15.33
C ASP A 86 17.07 -7.58 15.65
N LYS A 87 16.72 -8.87 15.61
CA LYS A 87 17.68 -9.98 15.79
C LYS A 87 18.40 -10.40 14.52
N ASN A 88 17.93 -9.97 13.35
CA ASN A 88 18.46 -10.40 12.03
C ASN A 88 18.85 -9.20 11.17
N LYS A 89 19.51 -8.18 11.75
CA LYS A 89 19.87 -6.95 11.03
C LYS A 89 20.73 -7.22 9.77
N GLU A 90 21.60 -8.22 9.83
CA GLU A 90 22.41 -8.67 8.69
C GLU A 90 21.56 -9.11 7.50
N GLN A 91 20.35 -9.65 7.75
CA GLN A 91 19.43 -10.05 6.69
C GLN A 91 18.91 -8.85 5.90
N LEU A 92 18.56 -7.76 6.61
CA LEU A 92 18.15 -6.51 5.97
C LEU A 92 19.31 -5.90 5.18
N GLU A 93 20.51 -5.86 5.78
CA GLU A 93 21.71 -5.39 5.08
C GLU A 93 21.99 -6.19 3.82
N TYR A 94 21.87 -7.52 3.89
CA TYR A 94 22.01 -8.40 2.75
C TYR A 94 20.96 -8.07 1.67
N TRP A 95 19.69 -7.91 2.02
CA TRP A 95 18.65 -7.54 1.05
C TRP A 95 18.91 -6.18 0.40
N VAL A 96 19.38 -5.19 1.15
CA VAL A 96 19.71 -3.86 0.61
C VAL A 96 20.92 -3.92 -0.33
N ARG A 97 21.97 -4.68 0.01
CA ARG A 97 23.19 -4.77 -0.80
C ARG A 97 23.08 -5.68 -2.02
N TRP A 98 22.28 -6.75 -1.92
CA TRP A 98 22.20 -7.81 -2.93
C TRP A 98 20.88 -7.81 -3.70
N GLY A 99 19.78 -7.40 -3.06
CA GLY A 99 18.45 -7.36 -3.68
C GLY A 99 18.42 -6.47 -4.92
N ASP A 100 19.19 -5.39 -4.95
CA ASP A 100 19.27 -4.45 -6.07
C ASP A 100 20.09 -4.95 -7.28
N ARG A 101 20.76 -6.12 -7.17
CA ARG A 101 21.62 -6.64 -8.26
C ARG A 101 20.86 -7.35 -9.37
N GLN A 102 19.62 -7.74 -9.12
CA GLN A 102 18.74 -8.30 -10.13
C GLN A 102 17.81 -7.20 -10.62
N SER A 103 18.19 -6.55 -11.73
CA SER A 103 17.34 -5.61 -12.43
C SER A 103 16.05 -6.30 -12.88
N VAL A 104 14.94 -5.58 -12.80
CA VAL A 104 13.65 -6.00 -13.32
C VAL A 104 13.20 -4.93 -14.31
N ASP A 105 12.69 -5.37 -15.45
CA ASP A 105 12.22 -4.49 -16.53
C ASP A 105 10.73 -4.14 -16.39
N GLU A 106 10.11 -4.50 -15.26
CA GLU A 106 8.68 -4.33 -14.99
C GLU A 106 8.42 -3.68 -13.61
N GLY A 107 7.23 -3.10 -13.44
CA GLY A 107 6.80 -2.43 -12.21
C GLY A 107 7.22 -0.96 -12.06
N PHE A 108 6.91 -0.30 -10.94
CA PHE A 108 7.44 1.03 -10.61
C PHE A 108 8.96 1.00 -10.42
N ALA A 109 9.54 -0.15 -10.07
CA ALA A 109 10.98 -0.29 -9.84
C ALA A 109 11.78 -0.18 -11.15
N ALA A 110 11.17 -0.47 -12.30
CA ALA A 110 11.83 -0.39 -13.60
C ALA A 110 12.43 1.01 -13.88
N ARG A 111 11.70 2.09 -13.56
CA ARG A 111 12.21 3.48 -13.69
C ARG A 111 13.38 3.80 -12.74
N TYR A 112 13.66 2.90 -11.78
CA TYR A 112 14.77 2.98 -10.85
C TYR A 112 15.81 1.87 -11.07
N GLY A 113 15.89 1.33 -12.30
CA GLY A 113 16.85 0.28 -12.66
C GLY A 113 16.55 -1.07 -12.00
N GLY A 114 15.29 -1.34 -11.67
CA GLY A 114 14.85 -2.57 -11.03
C GLY A 114 15.19 -2.69 -9.54
N ARG A 115 15.61 -1.58 -8.92
CA ARG A 115 15.92 -1.52 -7.49
C ARG A 115 14.65 -1.48 -6.67
N TYR A 116 14.71 -2.06 -5.48
CA TYR A 116 13.65 -1.94 -4.51
C TYR A 116 13.29 -0.47 -4.26
N GLN A 117 12.00 -0.15 -4.18
CA GLN A 117 11.53 1.13 -3.66
C GLN A 117 10.57 0.95 -2.50
N GLY A 118 10.51 2.02 -1.72
CA GLY A 118 9.63 2.21 -0.59
C GLY A 118 8.27 2.77 -0.98
N ALA A 119 7.23 2.27 -0.34
CA ALA A 119 5.88 2.79 -0.37
C ALA A 119 5.25 2.67 1.03
N TYR A 120 4.28 3.51 1.33
CA TYR A 120 3.41 3.30 2.47
C TYR A 120 2.37 2.23 2.16
N ILE A 121 2.01 1.43 3.16
CA ILE A 121 0.83 0.56 3.16
C ILE A 121 -0.33 1.35 3.76
N LEU A 122 -1.45 1.40 3.03
CA LEU A 122 -2.63 2.17 3.41
C LEU A 122 -3.79 1.26 3.79
N ASP A 123 -4.41 1.54 4.93
CA ASP A 123 -5.65 0.90 5.35
C ASP A 123 -6.84 1.38 4.49
N PRO A 124 -8.09 0.94 4.79
CA PRO A 124 -9.24 1.48 4.12
C PRO A 124 -9.32 3.01 4.29
N ASP A 125 -9.26 3.58 5.48
CA ASP A 125 -9.41 5.04 5.62
C ASP A 125 -8.27 5.89 5.02
N GLY A 126 -7.21 5.24 4.52
CA GLY A 126 -6.05 5.89 3.88
C GLY A 126 -4.97 6.27 4.89
N LYS A 127 -5.08 5.75 6.11
CA LYS A 127 -4.07 5.87 7.15
C LYS A 127 -2.88 4.98 6.78
N VAL A 128 -1.69 5.51 7.02
CA VAL A 128 -0.44 4.73 6.91
C VAL A 128 -0.37 3.77 8.08
N ILE A 129 -0.22 2.48 7.77
CA ILE A 129 -0.14 1.40 8.77
C ILE A 129 1.17 0.61 8.68
N GLY A 130 2.03 0.96 7.73
CA GLY A 130 3.25 0.23 7.50
C GLY A 130 4.03 0.70 6.28
N ASP A 131 5.14 0.00 6.07
CA ASP A 131 6.07 0.20 4.99
C ASP A 131 6.05 -0.99 4.04
N TRP A 132 6.21 -0.70 2.76
CA TRP A 132 6.39 -1.64 1.67
C TRP A 132 7.74 -1.38 1.01
N TRP A 133 8.61 -2.38 0.97
CA TRP A 133 9.91 -2.34 0.33
C TRP A 133 9.98 -3.45 -0.72
N SER A 134 9.84 -3.12 -2.00
CA SER A 134 9.71 -4.13 -3.05
C SER A 134 10.20 -3.66 -4.43
N LYS A 135 10.48 -4.64 -5.29
CA LYS A 135 10.57 -4.46 -6.75
C LYS A 135 9.20 -4.40 -7.43
N LYS A 136 8.18 -4.94 -6.78
CA LYS A 136 6.82 -5.09 -7.30
C LYS A 136 5.96 -3.91 -6.85
N ASP A 137 5.08 -3.47 -7.75
CA ASP A 137 4.28 -2.25 -7.63
C ASP A 137 2.82 -2.48 -7.25
N TRP A 138 2.47 -3.72 -6.89
CA TRP A 138 1.12 -4.06 -6.50
C TRP A 138 1.08 -4.89 -5.21
N GLY A 139 0.58 -4.26 -4.14
CA GLY A 139 0.22 -4.90 -2.87
C GLY A 139 -1.27 -4.73 -2.60
N ILE A 140 -1.97 -5.84 -2.35
CA ILE A 140 -3.38 -5.85 -1.93
C ILE A 140 -3.44 -6.35 -0.50
N PHE A 141 -4.23 -5.65 0.32
CA PHE A 141 -4.42 -5.93 1.73
C PHE A 141 -5.91 -5.93 2.05
N GLU A 142 -6.39 -7.02 2.63
CA GLU A 142 -7.74 -7.09 3.18
C GLU A 142 -7.70 -6.90 4.70
N PHE A 143 -8.75 -6.27 5.22
CA PHE A 143 -8.96 -5.88 6.61
C PHE A 143 -10.31 -6.46 7.05
N PRO A 144 -10.39 -7.75 7.39
CA PRO A 144 -11.64 -8.39 7.78
C PRO A 144 -12.19 -7.90 9.13
N GLY A 145 -11.42 -7.12 9.91
CA GLY A 145 -11.76 -6.66 11.25
C GLY A 145 -10.73 -7.09 12.28
N ASP A 146 -10.94 -6.72 13.55
CA ASP A 146 -10.16 -7.18 14.72
C ASP A 146 -8.64 -7.04 14.59
N ASN A 147 -8.18 -5.96 13.94
CA ASN A 147 -6.78 -5.72 13.59
C ASN A 147 -6.12 -6.89 12.83
N VAL A 148 -6.88 -7.66 12.08
CA VAL A 148 -6.36 -8.67 11.17
C VAL A 148 -6.07 -8.01 9.82
N ILE A 149 -4.95 -8.38 9.22
CA ILE A 149 -4.61 -8.04 7.85
C ILE A 149 -4.31 -9.32 7.06
N ILE A 150 -4.91 -9.44 5.87
CA ILE A 150 -4.65 -10.52 4.92
C ILE A 150 -3.91 -9.92 3.72
N PRO A 151 -2.57 -9.96 3.72
CA PRO A 151 -1.77 -9.50 2.60
C PRO A 151 -1.72 -10.58 1.51
N HIS A 152 -2.00 -10.17 0.28
CA HIS A 152 -1.88 -11.01 -0.91
C HIS A 152 -0.43 -11.06 -1.42
N PRO A 153 -0.07 -12.04 -2.27
CA PRO A 153 1.24 -12.08 -2.90
C PRO A 153 1.55 -10.80 -3.68
N PRO A 154 2.80 -10.29 -3.61
CA PRO A 154 3.20 -9.11 -4.38
C PRO A 154 3.21 -9.42 -5.88
N ARG A 155 2.68 -8.49 -6.69
CA ARG A 155 2.57 -8.64 -8.16
C ARG A 155 3.08 -7.40 -8.89
N TYR A 156 3.45 -7.57 -10.15
CA TYR A 156 3.55 -6.42 -11.06
C TYR A 156 2.16 -6.01 -11.49
N ILE A 157 1.91 -4.71 -11.61
CA ILE A 157 0.78 -4.20 -12.39
C ILE A 157 0.97 -4.68 -13.82
N ASP A 158 -0.04 -5.33 -14.37
CA ASP A 158 -0.07 -5.65 -15.79
C ASP A 158 0.06 -4.37 -16.63
N ARG A 159 0.94 -4.38 -17.65
CA ARG A 159 1.19 -3.22 -18.53
C ARG A 159 -0.09 -2.65 -19.13
N GLY A 160 -1.04 -3.50 -19.50
CA GLY A 160 -2.34 -3.06 -20.02
C GLY A 160 -3.19 -2.31 -18.99
N THR A 161 -3.11 -2.73 -17.72
CA THR A 161 -3.77 -2.05 -16.60
C THR A 161 -3.10 -0.70 -16.29
N ARG A 162 -1.77 -0.62 -16.35
CA ARG A 162 -1.02 0.62 -16.12
C ARG A 162 -1.34 1.71 -17.13
N LEU A 163 -1.36 1.38 -18.42
CA LEU A 163 -1.70 2.33 -19.49
C LEU A 163 -3.13 2.90 -19.32
N LYS A 164 -4.07 2.11 -18.79
CA LYS A 164 -5.43 2.59 -18.48
C LYS A 164 -5.46 3.54 -17.30
N ILE A 165 -4.67 3.29 -16.26
CA ILE A 165 -4.57 4.17 -15.07
C ILE A 165 -3.91 5.50 -15.45
N ASP A 166 -2.78 5.44 -16.15
CA ASP A 166 -2.06 6.65 -16.57
C ASP A 166 -2.85 7.43 -17.63
N GLY A 167 -3.57 6.74 -18.53
CA GLY A 167 -4.48 7.36 -19.49
C GLY A 167 -5.74 7.97 -18.87
N TYR A 168 -6.10 7.62 -17.63
CA TYR A 168 -7.18 8.25 -16.87
C TYR A 168 -6.72 9.47 -16.07
N LYS A 169 -5.40 9.73 -15.97
CA LYS A 169 -4.88 11.01 -15.51
C LYS A 169 -4.95 12.01 -16.66
N ILE A 170 -6.16 12.51 -16.92
CA ILE A 170 -6.40 13.67 -17.76
C ILE A 170 -6.46 14.91 -16.85
N ASN A 171 -5.57 15.86 -17.17
CA ASN A 171 -5.36 17.21 -16.61
C ASN A 171 -4.35 17.32 -15.48
#